data_AF-A0A941VND8-F1
#
_entry.id   AF-A0A941VND8-F1
#
_cell.length_a   1.000
_cell.length_b   1.000
_cell.length_c   1.000
_cell.angle_alpha   90.00
_cell.angle_beta   90.00
_cell.angle_gamma   90.00
#
_symmetry.space_group_name_H-M   'P 1'
#
loop_
_entity.id
_entity.type
_entity.pdbx_description
1 polymer ?
#
loop_
_entity_poly.entity_id
_entity_poly.type
_entity_poly.pdbx_seq_one_letter_code
_entity_poly.pdbx_strand_id
1 'polypeptide(L)' 'MESEELVKLMETIDAQGIGWDKVQQETKVPYAILKLYANSGPVPVTIIKKLKTFIDAQAKKAA' A
#
# COMPACT_ATOMS: atom_id res chain seq x y z
N MET A 1 4.99 2.35 -13.42
CA MET A 1 3.60 2.64 -13.01
C MET A 1 3.61 4.01 -12.38
N GLU A 2 2.56 4.78 -12.63
CA GLU A 2 2.41 6.13 -12.08
C GLU A 2 2.21 6.07 -10.55
N SER A 3 2.72 7.08 -9.85
CA SER A 3 2.57 7.22 -8.40
C SER A 3 1.11 7.39 -7.97
N GLU A 4 0.23 7.83 -8.87
CA GLU A 4 -1.22 7.94 -8.62
C GLU A 4 -1.86 6.61 -8.19
N GLU A 5 -1.43 5.49 -8.77
CA GLU A 5 -1.96 4.17 -8.39
C GLU A 5 -1.57 3.81 -6.97
N LEU A 6 -0.33 4.14 -6.57
CA LEU A 6 0.11 3.94 -5.19
C LEU A 6 -0.71 4.80 -4.23
N VAL A 7 -0.94 6.07 -4.55
CA VAL A 7 -1.72 6.98 -3.70
C VAL A 7 -3.12 6.42 -3.46
N LYS A 8 -3.82 5.95 -4.50
CA LYS A 8 -5.15 5.32 -4.37
C LYS A 8 -5.15 4.09 -3.45
N LEU A 9 -4.11 3.26 -3.51
CA LEU A 9 -3.97 2.11 -2.62
C LEU A 9 -3.73 2.56 -1.18
N MET A 10 -2.95 3.62 -0.97
CA MET A 10 -2.70 4.17 0.36
C MET A 10 -3.99 4.74 0.97
N GLU A 11 -4.76 5.50 0.20
CA GLU A 11 -6.08 6.01 0.62
C GLU A 11 -7.06 4.88 0.97
N THR A 12 -7.03 3.78 0.22
CA THR A 12 -7.87 2.60 0.51
C THR A 12 -7.51 1.98 1.87
N ILE A 13 -6.21 1.85 2.16
CA ILE A 13 -5.71 1.31 3.43
C ILE A 13 -6.12 2.22 4.61
N ASP A 14 -5.97 3.54 4.44
CA ASP A 14 -6.40 4.52 5.45
C ASP A 14 -7.93 4.50 5.63
N ALA A 15 -8.71 4.39 4.55
CA ALA A 15 -10.18 4.30 4.61
C ALA A 15 -10.67 3.01 5.29
N GLN A 16 -9.93 1.90 5.16
CA GLN A 16 -10.19 0.66 5.89
C GLN A 16 -9.77 0.73 7.37
N GLY A 17 -9.17 1.83 7.82
CA GLY A 17 -8.66 1.98 9.19
C GLY A 17 -7.51 1.03 9.51
N ILE A 18 -6.80 0.55 8.48
CA ILE A 18 -5.68 -0.39 8.67
C ILE A 18 -4.45 0.41 9.08
N GLY A 19 -3.95 0.17 10.29
CA GLY A 19 -2.70 0.79 10.76
C GLY A 19 -1.51 0.44 9.86
N TRP A 20 -0.70 1.45 9.52
CA TRP A 20 0.49 1.32 8.68
C TRP A 20 1.55 0.36 9.23
N ASP A 21 1.56 0.10 10.54
CA ASP A 21 2.38 -0.95 11.15
C ASP A 21 2.08 -2.33 10.58
N LYS A 22 0.80 -2.68 10.42
CA LYS A 22 0.39 -3.99 9.86
C LYS A 22 0.76 -4.09 8.39
N VAL A 23 0.54 -3.02 7.64
CA VAL A 23 0.92 -2.94 6.22
C VAL A 23 2.42 -3.15 6.09
N GLN A 24 3.23 -2.48 6.92
CA GLN A 24 4.68 -2.60 6.92
C GLN A 24 5.13 -4.03 7.29
N GLN A 25 4.51 -4.67 8.27
CA GLN A 25 4.86 -6.06 8.65
C GLN A 25 4.55 -7.06 7.53
N GLU A 26 3.39 -6.96 6.89
CA GLU A 26 2.95 -7.91 5.88
C GLU A 26 3.64 -7.68 4.53
N THR A 27 3.77 -6.42 4.11
CA THR A 27 4.39 -6.09 2.81
C THR A 27 5.92 -6.04 2.88
N LYS A 28 6.47 -5.90 4.10
CA LYS A 28 7.89 -5.58 4.36
C LYS A 28 8.34 -4.29 3.67
N VAL A 29 7.42 -3.36 3.43
CA VAL A 29 7.70 -2.07 2.81
C VAL A 29 7.44 -0.97 3.84
N PRO A 30 8.45 -0.16 4.20
CA PRO A 30 8.25 0.94 5.14
C PRO A 30 7.33 2.01 4.59
N TYR A 31 6.49 2.59 5.46
CA TYR A 31 5.60 3.70 5.07
C TYR A 31 6.36 4.89 4.49
N ALA A 32 7.54 5.19 5.05
CA ALA A 32 8.42 6.24 4.55
C ALA A 32 8.82 6.05 3.07
N ILE A 33 9.01 4.79 2.65
CA ILE A 33 9.35 4.43 1.27
C ILE A 33 8.14 4.63 0.36
N LEU A 34 6.94 4.23 0.81
CA LEU A 34 5.70 4.49 0.07
C LEU A 34 5.46 5.99 -0.13
N LYS A 35 5.69 6.79 0.92
CA LYS A 35 5.57 8.25 0.85
C LYS A 35 6.59 8.87 -0.10
N LEU A 36 7.83 8.39 -0.12
CA LEU A 36 8.83 8.81 -1.10
C LEU A 36 8.37 8.52 -2.53
N TYR A 37 7.89 7.30 -2.79
CA TYR A 37 7.38 6.92 -4.11
C TYR A 37 6.12 7.69 -4.52
N ALA A 38 5.24 8.01 -3.58
CA ALA A 38 4.07 8.84 -3.84
C ALA A 38 4.45 10.26 -4.30
N ASN A 39 5.57 10.80 -3.81
CA ASN A 39 5.99 12.19 -4.07
C ASN A 39 7.10 12.34 -5.13
N SER A 40 7.87 11.31 -5.45
CA SER A 40 9.18 11.49 -6.12
C SER A 40 9.45 10.59 -7.32
N GLY A 41 8.49 9.79 -7.78
CA GLY A 41 8.57 9.18 -9.12
C GLY A 41 8.16 7.72 -9.20
N PRO A 42 8.63 7.01 -10.24
CA PRO A 42 8.00 5.77 -10.69
C PRO A 42 8.06 4.70 -9.62
N VAL A 43 6.89 4.16 -9.30
CA VAL A 43 6.73 3.16 -8.25
C VAL A 43 7.10 1.78 -8.81
N PRO A 44 7.93 1.00 -8.10
CA PRO A 44 8.15 -0.39 -8.44
C PRO A 44 6.83 -1.17 -8.47
N VAL A 45 6.57 -1.88 -9.57
CA VAL A 45 5.34 -2.68 -9.73
C VAL A 45 5.19 -3.76 -8.66
N THR A 46 6.31 -4.18 -8.07
CA THR A 46 6.37 -5.14 -6.97
C THR A 46 5.74 -4.58 -5.70
N ILE A 47 5.90 -3.29 -5.42
CA ILE A 47 5.29 -2.61 -4.26
C ILE A 47 3.78 -2.51 -4.45
N ILE A 48 3.35 -2.06 -5.63
CA ILE A 48 1.92 -2.01 -6.02
C ILE A 48 1.26 -3.38 -5.84
N LYS A 49 1.88 -4.44 -6.38
CA LYS A 49 1.37 -5.82 -6.27
C LYS A 49 1.24 -6.26 -4.81
N LYS A 50 2.26 -6.02 -3.98
CA LYS A 50 2.22 -6.36 -2.55
C LYS A 50 1.08 -5.66 -1.81
N LEU A 51 0.90 -4.36 -2.04
CA LEU A 51 -0.16 -3.57 -1.41
C LEU A 51 -1.55 -4.04 -1.86
N LYS A 52 -1.74 -4.29 -3.15
CA LYS A 52 -3.00 -4.88 -3.67
C LYS A 52 -3.31 -6.23 -3.03
N THR A 53 -2.34 -7.15 -3.01
CA THR A 53 -2.51 -8.45 -2.36
C THR A 53 -2.83 -8.32 -0.88
N PHE A 54 -2.21 -7.35 -0.20
CA PHE A 54 -2.51 -7.06 1.20
C PHE A 54 -3.95 -6.56 1.40
N ILE A 55 -4.39 -5.57 0.62
CA ILE A 55 -5.76 -5.03 0.68
C ILE A 55 -6.78 -6.15 0.40
N ASP A 56 -6.57 -6.97 -0.63
CA ASP A 56 -7.45 -8.09 -0.97
C ASP A 56 -7.51 -9.13 0.16
N ALA A 57 -6.36 -9.43 0.79
CA ALA A 57 -6.29 -10.36 1.92
C ALA A 57 -7.03 -9.80 3.15
N GLN A 58 -6.92 -8.49 3.39
CA GLN A 58 -7.62 -7.81 4.49
C GLN A 58 -9.12 -7.73 4.23
N ALA A 59 -9.54 -7.44 3.00
CA ALA A 59 -10.95 -7.46 2.60
C ALA A 59 -11.58 -8.84 2.78
N LYS A 60 -10.85 -9.93 2.46
CA LYS A 60 -11.32 -11.31 2.70
C LYS A 60 -11.38 -11.70 4.18
N LYS A 61 -10.54 -11.12 5.03
CA LYS A 61 -10.59 -11.38 6.48
C LYS A 61 -11.69 -10.60 7.21
N ALA A 62 -12.19 -9.53 6.59
CA ALA A 62 -13.27 -8.69 7.12
C ALA A 62 -14.68 -9.17 6.71
N ALA A 63 -14.78 -10.17 5.83
CA ALA A 63 -16.01 -10.83 5.39
C ALA A 63 -16.23 -12.16 6.13
#